data_AF-A0A6T9IRZ3-F1
#
_entry.id   AF-A0A6T9IRZ3-F1
#
_cell.length_a   1.000
_cell.length_b   1.000
_cell.length_c   1.000
_cell.angle_alpha   90.00
_cell.angle_beta   90.00
_cell.angle_gamma   90.00
#
_symmetry.space_group_name_H-M   'P 1'
#
loop_
_entity.id
_entity.type
_entity.pdbx_description
1 polymer ?
#
loop_
_entity_poly.entity_id
_entity_poly.type
_entity_poly.pdbx_seq_one_letter_code
_entity_poly.pdbx_strand_id
1 'polypeptide(L)'
;RIAQHVTAAAEVSALLRASPTASSMSAADRTDDDVVICCAVRTAITKANRGGFKDTPCEEMLAPLFKAVTERTKVSAKDIGDIQIGNVSQPGAGAVTSRIGQFMGDVGFEVPLSTVNRQCSSGLQAVANIASSIRAGVIDVGIAGGVESMTMYNMMTSVDPAKFSTQ
;
A
#
# COMPACT_ATOMS: atom_id res chain seq x y z
N ARG A 1 0.81 -16.27 -30.25
CA ARG A 1 1.11 -17.42 -29.37
C ARG A 1 0.56 -17.23 -27.95
N ILE A 2 0.65 -16.05 -27.33
CA ILE A 2 0.11 -15.81 -25.96
C ILE A 2 -1.43 -15.63 -25.93
N ALA A 3 -2.02 -15.03 -26.96
CA ALA A 3 -3.46 -14.76 -27.05
C ALA A 3 -4.37 -16.01 -27.10
N GLN A 4 -3.79 -17.20 -27.31
CA GLN A 4 -4.54 -18.47 -27.42
C GLN A 4 -4.82 -19.13 -26.06
N HIS A 5 -4.35 -18.54 -24.96
CA HIS A 5 -4.49 -19.10 -23.60
C HIS A 5 -5.55 -18.39 -22.74
N VAL A 6 -6.35 -17.49 -23.30
CA VAL A 6 -7.37 -16.76 -22.54
C VAL A 6 -8.75 -17.22 -22.99
N THR A 7 -9.22 -18.32 -22.42
CA THR A 7 -10.64 -18.71 -22.49
C THR A 7 -11.41 -18.09 -21.33
N ALA A 8 -12.57 -17.53 -21.66
CA ALA A 8 -13.48 -16.88 -20.74
C ALA A 8 -14.13 -17.89 -19.77
N ALA A 9 -14.23 -17.50 -18.50
CA ALA A 9 -15.13 -18.14 -17.55
C ALA A 9 -16.24 -17.14 -17.19
N ALA A 10 -17.45 -17.49 -17.60
CA ALA A 10 -18.70 -16.86 -17.22
C ALA A 10 -19.10 -17.28 -15.79
N GLU A 11 -20.03 -16.50 -15.23
CA GLU A 11 -20.72 -16.67 -13.94
C GLU A 11 -19.99 -16.17 -12.66
N VAL A 12 -19.96 -14.84 -12.50
CA VAL A 12 -19.61 -14.17 -11.23
C VAL A 12 -20.73 -13.22 -10.76
N SER A 13 -21.99 -13.48 -11.11
CA SER A 13 -23.06 -12.51 -10.82
C SER A 13 -23.61 -12.59 -9.39
N ALA A 14 -23.48 -13.72 -8.70
CA ALA A 14 -24.04 -13.91 -7.36
C ALA A 14 -23.09 -13.45 -6.22
N LEU A 15 -21.78 -13.38 -6.50
CA LEU A 15 -20.73 -12.99 -5.55
C LEU A 15 -20.44 -11.47 -5.53
N LEU A 16 -20.91 -10.74 -6.55
CA LEU A 16 -20.70 -9.30 -6.70
C LEU A 16 -21.84 -8.49 -6.06
N ARG A 17 -22.07 -8.66 -4.76
CA ARG A 17 -22.85 -7.66 -4.02
C ARG A 17 -21.90 -6.57 -3.55
N ALA A 18 -22.11 -5.36 -4.05
CA ALA A 18 -21.42 -4.19 -3.51
C ALA A 18 -21.86 -4.02 -2.05
N SER A 19 -20.94 -4.24 -1.11
CA SER A 19 -21.20 -3.90 0.28
C SER A 19 -21.40 -2.38 0.38
N PRO A 20 -22.41 -1.92 1.15
CA PRO A 20 -22.58 -0.51 1.40
C PRO A 20 -21.30 0.09 1.99
N THR A 21 -20.89 1.26 1.50
CA THR A 21 -19.74 1.97 2.08
C THR A 21 -20.10 2.50 3.46
N ALA A 22 -19.10 2.69 4.34
CA ALA A 22 -19.33 3.17 5.71
C ALA A 22 -20.22 4.43 5.81
N SER A 23 -20.18 5.31 4.81
CA SER A 23 -21.01 6.53 4.72
C SER A 23 -22.52 6.26 4.53
N SER A 24 -22.90 5.06 4.09
CA SER A 24 -24.28 4.64 3.85
C SER A 24 -24.73 3.48 4.76
N MET A 25 -23.86 3.02 5.66
CA MET A 25 -24.15 1.91 6.58
C MET A 25 -24.86 2.41 7.84
N SER A 26 -25.98 1.78 8.18
CA SER A 26 -26.59 1.90 9.50
C SER A 26 -25.88 0.99 10.51
N ALA A 27 -26.18 1.15 11.80
CA ALA A 27 -25.66 0.25 12.83
C ALA A 27 -26.12 -1.21 12.65
N ALA A 28 -27.26 -1.43 11.99
CA ALA A 28 -27.79 -2.75 11.69
C ALA A 28 -27.07 -3.45 10.51
N ASP A 29 -26.32 -2.70 9.70
CA ASP A 29 -25.58 -3.24 8.55
C ASP A 29 -24.16 -3.69 8.93
N ARG A 30 -23.72 -3.43 10.17
CA ARG A 30 -22.39 -3.80 10.65
C ARG A 30 -22.34 -5.26 11.05
N THR A 31 -21.30 -5.95 10.63
CA THR A 31 -21.08 -7.36 10.94
C THR A 31 -19.71 -7.58 11.56
N ASP A 32 -19.53 -8.69 12.29
CA ASP A 32 -18.24 -9.04 12.89
C ASP A 32 -17.16 -9.31 11.82
N ASP A 33 -17.56 -9.58 10.58
CA ASP A 33 -16.68 -9.80 9.42
C ASP A 33 -16.27 -8.51 8.69
N ASP A 34 -16.71 -7.34 9.17
CA ASP A 34 -16.37 -6.07 8.55
C ASP A 34 -14.88 -5.76 8.70
N VAL A 35 -14.23 -5.38 7.60
CA VAL A 35 -12.84 -4.87 7.66
C VAL A 35 -12.85 -3.44 8.16
N VAL A 36 -12.22 -3.21 9.31
CA VAL A 36 -12.18 -1.91 9.98
C VAL A 36 -10.79 -1.27 9.93
N ILE A 37 -10.76 0.07 10.02
CA ILE A 37 -9.51 0.83 10.16
C ILE A 37 -9.29 1.14 11.64
N CYS A 38 -8.30 0.49 12.26
CA CYS A 38 -7.99 0.68 13.67
C CYS A 38 -7.15 1.95 13.93
N CYS A 39 -6.32 2.35 12.97
CA CYS A 39 -5.43 3.51 13.09
C CYS A 39 -5.12 4.07 11.71
N ALA A 40 -5.00 5.39 11.62
CA ALA A 40 -4.52 6.08 10.42
C ALA A 40 -3.55 7.20 10.83
N VAL A 41 -2.36 7.17 10.23
CA VAL A 41 -1.30 8.16 10.46
C VAL A 41 -0.66 8.57 9.15
N ARG A 42 -0.07 9.76 9.11
CA ARG A 42 0.72 10.26 7.99
C ARG A 42 1.77 11.24 8.47
N THR A 43 2.81 11.43 7.68
CA THR A 43 3.75 12.54 7.85
C THR A 43 3.10 13.88 7.45
N ALA A 44 3.77 14.99 7.77
CA ALA A 44 3.46 16.28 7.15
C ALA A 44 3.74 16.20 5.63
N ILE A 45 3.02 16.98 4.82
CA ILE A 45 3.31 17.07 3.39
C ILE A 45 4.15 18.32 3.17
N THR A 46 5.31 18.17 2.52
CA THR A 46 6.22 19.27 2.22
C THR A 46 6.41 19.46 0.73
N LYS A 47 6.80 20.65 0.30
CA LYS A 47 7.02 20.95 -1.13
C LYS A 47 8.24 20.18 -1.65
N ALA A 48 8.12 19.54 -2.82
CA ALA A 48 9.27 18.93 -3.49
C ALA A 48 10.39 19.96 -3.73
N ASN A 49 11.64 19.50 -3.69
CA ASN A 49 12.90 20.26 -3.88
C ASN A 49 13.20 21.38 -2.85
N ARG A 50 12.19 21.92 -2.16
CA ARG A 50 12.32 23.12 -1.31
C ARG A 50 11.77 22.96 0.12
N GLY A 51 10.99 21.90 0.37
CA GLY A 51 10.36 21.62 1.65
C GLY A 51 11.28 20.88 2.62
N GLY A 52 10.78 20.66 3.84
CA GLY A 52 11.53 20.04 4.93
C GLY A 52 11.97 18.60 4.69
N PHE A 53 11.33 17.87 3.76
CA PHE A 53 11.70 16.50 3.40
C PHE A 53 12.53 16.38 2.12
N LYS A 54 13.10 17.49 1.62
CA LYS A 54 13.90 17.45 0.38
C LYS A 54 15.13 16.53 0.47
N ASP A 55 15.71 16.39 1.67
CA ASP A 55 16.89 15.56 1.94
C ASP A 55 16.52 14.29 2.74
N THR A 56 15.23 13.99 2.90
CA THR A 56 14.76 12.84 3.68
C THR A 56 14.42 11.66 2.75
N PRO A 57 15.09 10.50 2.87
CA PRO A 57 14.78 9.34 2.06
C PRO A 57 13.47 8.67 2.48
N CYS A 58 12.89 7.85 1.59
CA CYS A 58 11.55 7.27 1.81
C CYS A 58 11.50 6.30 3.00
N GLU A 59 12.57 5.54 3.25
CA GLU A 59 12.70 4.65 4.41
C GLU A 59 12.62 5.42 5.74
N GLU A 60 13.24 6.61 5.83
CA GLU A 60 13.18 7.48 7.00
C GLU A 60 11.80 8.13 7.18
N MET A 61 11.06 8.33 6.09
CA MET A 61 9.66 8.78 6.17
C MET A 61 8.72 7.66 6.64
N LEU A 62 9.00 6.40 6.28
CA LEU A 62 8.19 5.24 6.62
C LEU A 62 8.42 4.74 8.06
N ALA A 63 9.68 4.67 8.51
CA ALA A 63 10.05 4.16 9.82
C ALA A 63 9.22 4.73 10.99
N PRO A 64 9.07 6.06 11.15
CA PRO A 64 8.27 6.61 12.24
C PRO A 64 6.77 6.30 12.09
N LEU A 65 6.26 6.03 10.88
CA LEU A 65 4.87 5.65 10.68
C LEU A 65 4.60 4.23 11.16
N PHE A 66 5.49 3.28 10.84
CA PHE A 66 5.38 1.90 11.36
C PHE A 66 5.37 1.88 12.87
N LYS A 67 6.31 2.59 13.50
CA LYS A 67 6.39 2.73 14.95
C LYS A 67 5.15 3.40 15.55
N ALA A 68 4.67 4.50 14.95
CA ALA A 68 3.48 5.17 15.43
C ALA A 68 2.21 4.30 15.32
N VAL A 69 2.11 3.45 14.30
CA VAL A 69 0.97 2.52 14.15
C VAL A 69 1.00 1.47 15.25
N THR A 70 2.13 0.79 15.46
CA THR A 70 2.26 -0.27 16.47
C THR A 70 2.08 0.29 17.90
N GLU A 71 2.65 1.45 18.20
CA GLU A 71 2.49 2.11 19.51
C GLU A 71 1.05 2.54 19.81
N ARG A 72 0.34 3.12 18.82
CA ARG A 72 -1.05 3.59 19.01
C ARG A 72 -2.05 2.46 19.09
N THR A 73 -1.87 1.42 18.28
CA THR A 73 -2.77 0.27 18.23
C THR A 73 -2.48 -0.75 19.32
N LYS A 74 -1.25 -0.75 19.86
CA LYS A 74 -0.71 -1.78 20.76
C LYS A 74 -0.75 -3.19 20.17
N VAL A 75 -0.89 -3.31 18.85
CA VAL A 75 -0.81 -4.57 18.13
C VAL A 75 0.65 -5.02 18.12
N SER A 76 0.88 -6.28 18.46
CA SER A 76 2.21 -6.87 18.37
C SER A 76 2.64 -6.93 16.90
N ALA A 77 3.90 -6.61 16.61
CA ALA A 77 4.41 -6.71 15.25
C ALA A 77 4.25 -8.14 14.68
N LYS A 78 4.22 -9.16 15.53
CA LYS A 78 4.04 -10.57 15.12
C LYS A 78 2.64 -10.90 14.63
N ASP A 79 1.64 -10.10 15.01
CA ASP A 79 0.24 -10.33 14.63
C ASP A 79 -0.06 -9.69 13.25
N ILE A 80 0.88 -8.92 12.69
CA ILE A 80 0.76 -8.32 11.37
C ILE A 80 1.03 -9.42 10.33
N GLY A 81 -0.02 -9.81 9.61
CA GLY A 81 0.07 -10.85 8.58
C GLY A 81 0.66 -10.38 7.26
N ASP A 82 0.47 -9.10 6.89
CA ASP A 82 1.06 -8.52 5.68
C ASP A 82 1.17 -6.98 5.74
N ILE A 83 2.10 -6.43 4.97
CA ILE A 83 2.30 -5.00 4.78
C ILE A 83 2.29 -4.66 3.29
N GLN A 84 1.47 -3.68 2.90
CA GLN A 84 1.34 -3.22 1.53
C GLN A 84 1.66 -1.72 1.45
N ILE A 85 2.69 -1.36 0.69
CA ILE A 85 3.10 0.05 0.51
C ILE A 85 2.96 0.47 -0.95
N GLY A 86 2.18 1.52 -1.18
CA GLY A 86 2.07 2.18 -2.46
C GLY A 86 3.25 3.11 -2.75
N ASN A 87 3.89 2.96 -3.90
CA ASN A 87 4.90 3.89 -4.39
C ASN A 87 4.92 3.93 -5.92
N VAL A 88 5.22 5.09 -6.50
CA VAL A 88 5.21 5.29 -7.95
C VAL A 88 6.62 5.39 -8.52
N SER A 89 7.44 6.31 -7.99
CA SER A 89 8.64 6.76 -8.71
C SER A 89 9.90 5.97 -8.38
N GLN A 90 9.92 5.18 -7.30
CA GLN A 90 11.11 4.42 -6.92
C GLN A 90 11.26 3.16 -7.79
N PRO A 91 12.52 2.73 -8.04
CA PRO A 91 12.78 1.46 -8.69
C PRO A 91 12.05 0.30 -8.00
N GLY A 92 11.40 -0.56 -8.78
CA GLY A 92 10.66 -1.72 -8.27
C GLY A 92 9.52 -1.33 -7.30
N ALA A 93 8.89 -0.17 -7.52
CA ALA A 93 7.85 0.39 -6.64
C ALA A 93 8.31 0.53 -5.18
N GLY A 94 9.62 0.74 -4.95
CA GLY A 94 10.16 0.96 -3.62
C GLY A 94 10.15 -0.26 -2.70
N ALA A 95 10.14 -1.49 -3.25
CA ALA A 95 10.11 -2.72 -2.44
C ALA A 95 11.25 -2.80 -1.41
N VAL A 96 12.49 -2.56 -1.84
CA VAL A 96 13.67 -2.59 -0.96
C VAL A 96 13.60 -1.46 0.07
N THR A 97 13.31 -0.24 -0.36
CA THR A 97 13.19 0.92 0.53
C THR A 97 12.08 0.74 1.58
N SER A 98 10.92 0.22 1.17
CA SER A 98 9.81 -0.06 2.09
C SER A 98 10.18 -1.13 3.11
N ARG A 99 10.93 -2.16 2.68
CA ARG A 99 11.44 -3.21 3.55
C ARG A 99 12.49 -2.70 4.54
N ILE A 100 13.35 -1.78 4.12
CA ILE A 100 14.31 -1.11 5.02
C ILE A 100 13.54 -0.24 6.04
N GLY A 101 12.57 0.55 5.58
CA GLY A 101 11.71 1.36 6.45
C GLY A 101 10.95 0.53 7.48
N GLN A 102 10.49 -0.67 7.11
CA GLN A 102 9.89 -1.65 8.03
C GLN A 102 10.85 -2.02 9.16
N PHE A 103 12.10 -2.37 8.84
CA PHE A 103 13.11 -2.73 9.84
C PHE A 103 13.52 -1.55 10.73
N MET A 104 13.64 -0.36 10.14
CA MET A 104 13.91 0.88 10.89
C MET A 104 12.75 1.27 11.82
N GLY A 105 11.53 0.82 11.52
CA GLY A 105 10.33 1.03 12.31
C GLY A 105 10.04 -0.06 13.34
N ASP A 106 11.04 -0.88 13.68
CA ASP A 106 10.95 -1.97 14.67
C ASP A 106 9.91 -3.07 14.32
N VAL A 107 9.58 -3.24 13.03
CA VAL A 107 8.73 -4.34 12.56
C VAL A 107 9.63 -5.47 12.05
N GLY A 108 9.47 -6.65 12.65
CA GLY A 108 10.35 -7.80 12.43
C GLY A 108 10.36 -8.36 11.00
N PHE A 109 11.39 -9.14 10.68
CA PHE A 109 11.58 -9.79 9.37
C PHE A 109 10.55 -10.87 9.04
N GLU A 110 9.88 -11.42 10.06
CA GLU A 110 8.84 -12.43 9.92
C GLU A 110 7.59 -11.88 9.21
N VAL A 111 7.32 -10.58 9.34
CA VAL A 111 6.18 -9.91 8.70
C VAL A 111 6.49 -9.70 7.21
N PRO A 112 5.72 -10.23 6.27
CA PRO A 112 5.94 -10.00 4.85
C PRO A 112 5.59 -8.56 4.46
N LEU A 113 6.20 -8.10 3.37
CA LEU A 113 5.92 -6.79 2.79
C LEU A 113 5.94 -6.88 1.28
N SER A 114 4.93 -6.30 0.65
CA SER A 114 4.86 -6.08 -0.78
C SER A 114 4.62 -4.61 -1.10
N THR A 115 4.91 -4.23 -2.34
CA THR A 115 4.64 -2.88 -2.84
C THR A 115 3.70 -2.93 -4.02
N VAL A 116 2.97 -1.84 -4.24
CA VAL A 116 2.07 -1.71 -5.38
C VAL A 116 2.28 -0.38 -6.07
N ASN A 117 2.22 -0.41 -7.39
CA ASN A 117 2.17 0.79 -8.21
C ASN A 117 0.87 0.79 -9.02
N ARG A 118 -0.08 1.63 -8.58
CA ARG A 118 -1.28 2.02 -9.31
C ARG A 118 -1.31 3.54 -9.47
N GLN A 119 -0.17 4.13 -9.80
CA GLN A 119 0.01 5.58 -9.98
C GLN A 119 -0.50 6.37 -8.76
N CYS A 120 -1.18 7.50 -8.95
CA CYS A 120 -1.74 8.30 -7.86
C CYS A 120 -2.65 7.52 -6.90
N SER A 121 -3.17 6.35 -7.31
CA SER A 121 -4.01 5.49 -6.48
C SER A 121 -3.24 4.39 -5.74
N SER A 122 -1.91 4.33 -5.80
CA SER A 122 -1.10 3.27 -5.16
C SER A 122 -1.38 3.10 -3.67
N GLY A 123 -1.50 4.20 -2.91
CA GLY A 123 -1.80 4.13 -1.47
C GLY A 123 -3.20 3.56 -1.19
N LEU A 124 -4.20 3.90 -2.00
CA LEU A 124 -5.55 3.33 -1.87
C LEU A 124 -5.59 1.87 -2.34
N GLN A 125 -4.82 1.53 -3.37
CA GLN A 125 -4.69 0.16 -3.82
C GLN A 125 -4.07 -0.73 -2.73
N ALA A 126 -3.12 -0.21 -1.96
CA ALA A 126 -2.57 -0.92 -0.81
C ALA A 126 -3.64 -1.24 0.24
N VAL A 127 -4.51 -0.28 0.55
CA VAL A 127 -5.65 -0.50 1.46
C VAL A 127 -6.59 -1.57 0.89
N ALA A 128 -6.91 -1.50 -0.40
CA ALA A 128 -7.77 -2.48 -1.05
C ALA A 128 -7.17 -3.90 -1.04
N ASN A 129 -5.86 -4.02 -1.22
CA ASN A 129 -5.15 -5.30 -1.16
C ASN A 129 -5.23 -5.93 0.23
N ILE A 130 -4.88 -5.17 1.28
CA ILE A 130 -4.96 -5.66 2.68
C ILE A 130 -6.41 -6.01 3.05
N ALA A 131 -7.37 -5.16 2.71
CA ALA A 131 -8.78 -5.44 2.98
C ALA A 131 -9.27 -6.70 2.26
N SER A 132 -8.81 -6.94 1.04
CA SER A 132 -9.14 -8.17 0.30
C SER A 132 -8.51 -9.41 0.95
N SER A 133 -7.27 -9.32 1.42
CA SER A 133 -6.61 -10.41 2.15
C SER A 133 -7.31 -10.74 3.47
N ILE A 134 -7.77 -9.73 4.21
CA ILE A 134 -8.56 -9.93 5.44
C ILE A 134 -9.91 -10.60 5.12
N ARG A 135 -10.64 -10.07 4.15
CA ARG A 135 -11.93 -10.66 3.72
C ARG A 135 -11.78 -12.09 3.19
N ALA A 136 -10.63 -12.43 2.61
CA ALA A 136 -10.34 -13.77 2.13
C ALA A 136 -9.90 -14.74 3.25
N GLY A 137 -9.73 -14.25 4.49
CA GLY A 137 -9.25 -15.05 5.62
C GLY A 137 -7.77 -15.45 5.52
N VAL A 138 -6.97 -14.73 4.72
CA VAL A 138 -5.53 -15.00 4.56
C VAL A 138 -4.72 -14.39 5.71
N ILE A 139 -5.16 -13.23 6.22
CA ILE A 139 -4.57 -12.53 7.36
C ILE A 139 -5.71 -11.92 8.20
N ASP A 140 -5.49 -11.72 9.50
CA ASP A 140 -6.47 -11.04 10.35
C ASP A 140 -6.16 -9.53 10.49
N VAL A 141 -4.87 -9.17 10.43
CA VAL A 141 -4.38 -7.80 10.59
C VAL A 141 -3.31 -7.51 9.55
N GLY A 142 -3.33 -6.32 8.98
CA GLY A 142 -2.30 -5.85 8.04
C GLY A 142 -2.10 -4.35 8.09
N ILE A 143 -0.97 -3.88 7.55
CA ILE A 143 -0.67 -2.45 7.41
C ILE A 143 -0.73 -2.08 5.93
N ALA A 144 -1.50 -1.04 5.61
CA ALA A 144 -1.55 -0.46 4.28
C ALA A 144 -1.13 1.01 4.32
N GLY A 145 -0.41 1.47 3.31
CA GLY A 145 -0.01 2.87 3.21
C GLY A 145 0.66 3.21 1.89
N GLY A 146 1.39 4.33 1.89
CA GLY A 146 2.19 4.73 0.75
C GLY A 146 3.26 5.74 1.14
N VAL A 147 4.30 5.82 0.31
CA VAL A 147 5.41 6.77 0.47
C VAL A 147 5.84 7.28 -0.90
N GLU A 148 6.25 8.54 -0.98
CA GLU A 148 6.75 9.14 -2.21
C GLU A 148 7.75 10.25 -1.91
N SER A 149 8.84 10.32 -2.68
CA SER A 149 9.74 11.47 -2.69
C SER A 149 9.93 11.95 -4.12
N MET A 150 9.18 12.99 -4.49
CA MET A 150 9.30 13.63 -5.81
C MET A 150 10.58 14.44 -5.98
N THR A 151 11.34 14.67 -4.89
CA THR A 151 12.65 15.34 -4.93
C THR A 151 13.73 14.36 -5.38
N MET A 152 13.76 13.17 -4.79
CA MET A 152 14.80 12.17 -5.03
C MET A 152 14.49 11.30 -6.25
N TYR A 153 13.20 11.13 -6.59
CA TYR A 153 12.75 10.29 -7.68
C TYR A 153 11.87 11.09 -8.63
N ASN A 154 12.30 11.18 -9.89
CA ASN A 154 11.56 11.90 -10.92
C ASN A 154 10.82 10.91 -11.84
N MET A 155 9.49 10.94 -11.80
CA MET A 155 8.61 10.13 -12.64
C MET A 155 8.91 10.28 -14.15
N MET A 156 9.36 11.46 -14.61
CA MET A 156 9.67 11.68 -16.03
C MET A 156 10.91 10.91 -16.50
N THR A 157 11.76 10.46 -15.57
CA THR A 157 12.94 9.64 -15.89
C THR A 157 12.64 8.15 -15.88
N SER A 158 11.44 7.73 -15.51
CA SER A 158 11.05 6.31 -15.43
C SER A 158 10.91 5.64 -16.80
N VAL A 159 10.70 6.41 -17.87
CA VAL A 159 10.59 5.93 -19.25
C VAL A 159 11.56 6.73 -20.11
N ASP A 160 12.39 6.05 -20.90
CA ASP A 160 13.31 6.69 -21.85
C ASP A 160 12.67 6.75 -23.24
N PRO A 161 12.18 7.92 -23.70
CA PRO A 161 11.50 8.05 -24.99
C PRO A 161 12.40 7.71 -26.18
N ALA A 162 13.72 7.92 -26.06
CA ALA A 162 14.66 7.70 -27.14
C ALA A 162 14.79 6.20 -27.50
N LYS A 163 14.43 5.30 -26.58
CA LYS A 163 14.37 3.85 -26.85
C LYS A 163 13.15 3.43 -27.70
N PHE A 164 12.15 4.30 -27.85
CA PHE A 164 10.93 4.00 -28.59
C PHE A 164 10.86 4.70 -29.96
N SER A 165 11.66 5.75 -30.19
CA SER A 165 11.55 6.59 -31.39
C SER A 165 12.30 6.06 -32.63
N THR A 166 12.91 4.88 -32.56
CA THR A 166 13.68 4.26 -33.66
C THR A 166 13.00 3.04 -34.29
N GLN A 167 11.71 2.82 -34.03
CA GLN A 167 10.88 1.83 -34.74
C GLN A 167 9.84 2.49 -35.63
#